data_AF-A0A7S2Z4H3-F1
#
_entry.id   AF-A0A7S2Z4H3-F1
#
_cell.length_a   1.000
_cell.length_b   1.000
_cell.length_c   1.000
_cell.angle_alpha   90.00
_cell.angle_beta   90.00
_cell.angle_gamma   90.00
#
_symmetry.space_group_name_H-M   'P 1'
#
loop_
_entity.id
_entity.type
_entity.pdbx_description
1 polymer ?
#
loop_
_entity_poly.entity_id
_entity_poly.type
_entity_poly.pdbx_seq_one_letter_code
_entity_poly.pdbx_strand_id
1 'polypeptide(L)'
;PTDFLKKRVWISGLGVAATVCALAAWAVKAKSVVPVLAVYGLPYLVVNFWLVLYTWLQHTDVDVPHFTDKDWDWVKGTFMTIDRPYPPVVDFLHHKIGTTHVAHHVAHQIPHYNARKATEALKEAFPDLYLYDPTPITKAMLRVGEKCVAVKPFPTDTGDKYLFVESKNDL
;
A
#
# COMPACT_ATOMS: atom_id res chain seq x y z
N PRO A 1 -1.68 2.66 24.66
CA PRO A 1 -0.66 3.63 24.20
C PRO A 1 0.01 4.36 25.38
N THR A 2 1.35 4.35 25.44
CA THR A 2 2.11 5.05 26.49
C THR A 2 1.96 6.57 26.39
N ASP A 3 2.14 7.31 27.49
CA ASP A 3 2.02 8.77 27.47
C ASP A 3 3.04 9.46 26.54
N PHE A 4 4.19 8.80 26.33
CA PHE A 4 5.16 9.18 25.30
C PHE A 4 4.56 9.21 23.89
N LEU A 5 3.81 8.16 23.51
CA LEU A 5 3.15 8.09 22.20
C LEU A 5 2.04 9.14 22.09
N LYS A 6 1.24 9.33 23.14
CA LYS A 6 0.18 10.37 23.14
C LYS A 6 0.74 11.76 22.91
N LYS A 7 1.87 12.10 23.56
CA LYS A 7 2.55 13.40 23.37
C LYS A 7 2.99 13.61 21.92
N ARG A 8 3.53 12.58 21.26
CA ARG A 8 3.93 12.66 19.85
C ARG A 8 2.74 12.87 18.93
N VAL A 9 1.62 12.19 19.18
CA VAL A 9 0.37 12.40 18.43
C VAL A 9 -0.07 13.86 18.54
N TRP A 10 -0.13 14.42 19.76
CA TRP A 10 -0.48 15.82 19.95
C TRP A 10 0.45 16.80 19.24
N ILE A 11 1.77 16.58 19.33
CA ILE A 11 2.75 17.43 18.64
C ILE A 11 2.56 17.35 17.13
N SER A 12 2.34 16.16 16.57
CA SER A 12 2.07 16.02 15.13
C SER A 12 0.77 16.70 14.72
N GLY A 13 -0.29 16.61 15.53
CA GLY A 13 -1.56 17.29 15.30
C GLY A 13 -1.41 18.81 15.27
N LEU A 14 -0.61 19.38 16.19
CA LEU A 14 -0.28 20.81 16.18
C LEU A 14 0.50 21.21 14.92
N GLY A 15 1.42 20.38 14.45
CA GLY A 15 2.16 20.61 13.20
C GLY A 15 1.25 20.62 11.96
N VAL A 16 0.30 19.68 11.89
CA VAL A 16 -0.70 19.64 10.82
C VAL A 16 -1.58 20.90 10.87
N ALA A 17 -2.10 21.27 12.04
CA ALA A 17 -2.92 22.46 12.20
C ALA A 17 -2.16 23.73 11.80
N ALA A 18 -0.90 23.87 12.23
CA ALA A 18 -0.04 24.99 11.85
C ALA A 18 0.17 25.08 10.32
N THR A 19 0.39 23.94 9.66
CA THR A 19 0.54 23.88 8.20
C THR A 19 -0.73 24.31 7.49
N VAL A 20 -1.89 23.81 7.92
CA VAL A 20 -3.20 24.21 7.37
C VAL A 20 -3.44 25.71 7.54
N CYS A 21 -3.16 26.25 8.73
CA CYS A 21 -3.26 27.69 8.99
C CYS A 21 -2.32 28.51 8.10
N ALA A 22 -1.08 28.06 7.87
CA ALA A 22 -0.14 28.74 7.00
C ALA A 22 -0.60 28.74 5.53
N LEU A 23 -1.12 27.63 5.03
CA LEU A 23 -1.68 27.53 3.68
C LEU A 23 -2.92 28.42 3.53
N ALA A 24 -3.79 28.46 4.55
CA ALA A 24 -4.95 29.35 4.56
C ALA A 24 -4.54 30.84 4.58
N ALA A 25 -3.56 31.20 5.40
CA ALA A 25 -3.00 32.56 5.43
C ALA A 25 -2.36 32.94 4.08
N TRP A 26 -1.69 32.00 3.42
CA TRP A 26 -1.16 32.22 2.07
C TRP A 26 -2.28 32.45 1.06
N ALA A 27 -3.35 31.66 1.07
CA ALA A 27 -4.51 31.86 0.20
C ALA A 27 -5.14 33.25 0.39
N VAL A 28 -5.31 33.68 1.64
CA VAL A 28 -5.84 35.01 1.98
C VAL A 28 -4.92 36.11 1.46
N LYS A 29 -3.61 36.00 1.69
CA LYS A 29 -2.61 36.97 1.21
C LYS A 29 -2.56 37.05 -0.32
N ALA A 30 -2.69 35.91 -0.99
CA ALA A 30 -2.73 35.81 -2.45
C ALA A 30 -4.10 36.23 -3.04
N LYS A 31 -5.12 36.47 -2.19
CA LYS A 31 -6.52 36.70 -2.58
C LYS A 31 -7.06 35.62 -3.53
N SER A 32 -6.53 34.40 -3.42
CA SER A 32 -6.86 33.27 -4.29
C SER A 32 -6.38 31.97 -3.67
N VAL A 33 -7.22 30.93 -3.75
CA VAL A 33 -6.86 29.56 -3.36
C VAL A 33 -6.09 28.82 -4.46
N VAL A 34 -6.10 29.33 -5.70
CA VAL A 34 -5.55 28.63 -6.86
C VAL A 34 -4.06 28.30 -6.70
N PRO A 35 -3.17 29.21 -6.25
CA PRO A 35 -1.76 28.88 -6.06
C PRO A 35 -1.54 27.79 -5.00
N VAL A 36 -2.32 27.82 -3.92
CA VAL A 36 -2.27 26.81 -2.85
C VAL A 36 -2.69 25.45 -3.38
N LEU A 37 -3.79 25.40 -4.14
CA LEU A 37 -4.27 24.16 -4.75
C LEU A 37 -3.29 23.63 -5.81
N ALA A 38 -2.73 24.50 -6.65
CA ALA A 38 -1.81 24.09 -7.71
C ALA A 38 -0.49 23.53 -7.17
N VAL A 39 0.06 24.14 -6.12
CA VAL A 39 1.38 23.77 -5.57
C VAL A 39 1.27 22.72 -4.47
N TYR A 40 0.19 22.72 -3.69
CA TYR A 40 0.04 21.82 -2.54
C TYR A 40 -1.14 20.86 -2.69
N GLY A 41 -2.34 21.38 -2.97
CA GLY A 41 -3.57 20.57 -2.97
C GLY A 41 -3.56 19.45 -4.01
N LEU A 42 -3.37 19.77 -5.28
CA LEU A 42 -3.40 18.81 -6.38
C LEU A 42 -2.22 17.82 -6.29
N PRO A 43 -0.96 18.23 -6.08
CA PRO A 43 0.14 17.29 -5.87
C PRO A 43 -0.11 16.36 -4.69
N TYR A 44 -0.62 16.87 -3.56
CA TYR A 44 -0.97 16.05 -2.40
C TYR A 44 -2.02 14.99 -2.76
N LEU A 45 -3.10 15.37 -3.44
CA LEU A 45 -4.17 14.44 -3.84
C LEU A 45 -3.65 13.37 -4.82
N VAL A 46 -2.87 13.76 -5.82
CA VAL A 46 -2.33 12.81 -6.81
C VAL A 46 -1.36 11.81 -6.17
N VAL A 47 -0.43 12.28 -5.33
CA VAL A 47 0.52 11.40 -4.63
C VAL A 47 -0.21 10.45 -3.68
N ASN A 48 -1.16 10.95 -2.89
CA ASN A 48 -1.90 10.10 -1.95
C ASN A 48 -2.83 9.12 -2.65
N PHE A 49 -3.48 9.53 -3.75
CA PHE A 49 -4.30 8.63 -4.56
C PHE A 49 -3.47 7.41 -5.01
N TRP A 50 -2.30 7.65 -5.60
CA TRP A 50 -1.44 6.57 -6.07
C TRP A 50 -0.84 5.75 -4.92
N LEU A 51 -0.38 6.40 -3.85
CA LEU A 51 0.16 5.71 -2.68
C LEU A 51 -0.85 4.74 -2.08
N VAL A 52 -2.09 5.18 -1.86
CA VAL A 52 -3.17 4.35 -1.34
C VAL A 52 -3.53 3.25 -2.33
N LEU A 53 -3.68 3.58 -3.62
CA LEU A 53 -4.06 2.59 -4.63
C LEU A 53 -3.06 1.44 -4.74
N TYR A 54 -1.76 1.74 -4.81
CA TYR A 54 -0.74 0.70 -4.94
C TYR A 54 -0.60 -0.12 -3.68
N THR A 55 -0.47 0.52 -2.51
CA THR A 55 -0.32 -0.19 -1.25
C THR A 55 -1.52 -1.08 -0.99
N TRP A 56 -2.73 -0.63 -1.32
CA TRP A 56 -3.91 -1.49 -1.24
C TRP A 56 -3.82 -2.70 -2.18
N LEU A 57 -3.57 -2.48 -3.47
CA LEU A 57 -3.52 -3.58 -4.46
C LEU A 57 -2.36 -4.56 -4.22
N GLN A 58 -1.22 -4.07 -3.75
CA GLN A 58 -0.04 -4.88 -3.51
C GLN A 58 -0.12 -5.70 -2.22
N HIS A 59 -1.06 -5.39 -1.33
CA HIS A 59 -1.24 -6.05 -0.04
C HIS A 59 -2.62 -6.69 0.12
N THR A 60 -3.46 -6.69 -0.91
CA THR A 60 -4.83 -7.19 -0.82
C THR A 60 -5.22 -7.88 -2.12
N ASP A 61 -5.66 -9.13 -2.00
CA ASP A 61 -6.43 -9.87 -3.01
C ASP A 61 -7.24 -10.98 -2.31
N VAL A 62 -8.10 -11.66 -3.06
CA VAL A 62 -9.03 -12.67 -2.54
C VAL A 62 -8.34 -13.94 -2.02
N ASP A 63 -7.13 -14.20 -2.48
CA ASP A 63 -6.32 -15.38 -2.19
C ASP A 63 -5.10 -15.09 -1.31
N VAL A 64 -4.93 -13.85 -0.84
CA VAL A 64 -3.83 -13.46 0.06
C VAL A 64 -4.26 -13.60 1.53
N PRO A 65 -3.67 -14.54 2.30
CA PRO A 65 -4.00 -14.72 3.69
C PRO A 65 -3.47 -13.58 4.57
N HIS A 66 -4.28 -13.22 5.57
CA HIS A 66 -3.94 -12.26 6.61
C HIS A 66 -3.70 -13.00 7.92
N PHE A 67 -2.46 -12.97 8.40
CA PHE A 67 -2.05 -13.68 9.62
C PHE A 67 -2.45 -12.89 10.87
N THR A 68 -2.79 -13.61 11.94
CA THR A 68 -2.85 -13.05 13.29
C THR A 68 -1.46 -12.81 13.85
N ASP A 69 -1.37 -12.02 14.93
CA ASP A 69 -0.11 -11.74 15.63
C ASP A 69 0.66 -13.00 16.07
N LYS A 70 -0.04 -14.12 16.29
CA LYS A 70 0.60 -15.39 16.69
C LYS A 70 1.36 -16.06 15.55
N ASP A 71 0.84 -15.94 14.34
CA ASP A 71 1.30 -16.67 13.15
C ASP A 71 2.10 -15.79 12.20
N TRP A 72 2.00 -14.47 12.35
CA TRP A 72 2.73 -13.51 11.56
C TRP A 72 4.21 -13.51 11.93
N ASP A 73 5.06 -13.52 10.92
CA ASP A 73 6.46 -13.18 11.02
C ASP A 73 6.87 -12.33 9.81
N TRP A 74 8.05 -11.74 9.88
CA TRP A 74 8.54 -10.82 8.85
C TRP A 74 8.63 -11.48 7.47
N VAL A 75 9.02 -12.76 7.40
CA VAL A 75 9.16 -13.48 6.12
C VAL A 75 7.78 -13.74 5.51
N LYS A 76 6.84 -14.27 6.28
CA LYS A 76 5.46 -14.49 5.84
C LYS A 76 4.81 -13.20 5.39
N GLY A 77 4.92 -12.14 6.18
CA GLY A 77 4.34 -10.83 5.84
C GLY A 77 4.92 -10.26 4.54
N THR A 78 6.22 -10.43 4.32
CA THR A 78 6.91 -9.97 3.11
C THR A 78 6.46 -10.69 1.85
N PHE A 79 6.31 -12.02 1.91
CA PHE A 79 5.86 -12.82 0.76
C PHE A 79 4.36 -12.71 0.49
N MET A 80 3.54 -12.26 1.46
CA MET A 80 2.13 -11.92 1.21
C MET A 80 1.95 -10.52 0.62
N THR A 81 2.87 -10.13 -0.26
CA THR A 81 2.78 -8.94 -1.08
C THR A 81 2.83 -9.35 -2.54
N ILE A 82 2.16 -8.60 -3.41
CA ILE A 82 1.91 -9.00 -4.79
C ILE A 82 2.60 -8.02 -5.73
N ASP A 83 3.45 -8.54 -6.61
CA ASP A 83 3.96 -7.78 -7.73
C ASP A 83 2.89 -7.69 -8.84
N ARG A 84 2.56 -6.46 -9.24
CA ARG A 84 1.60 -6.13 -10.29
C ARG A 84 2.24 -5.21 -11.33
N PRO A 85 2.36 -5.61 -12.60
CA PRO A 85 2.92 -4.75 -13.64
C PRO A 85 2.02 -3.56 -13.94
N TYR A 86 2.61 -2.38 -14.01
CA TYR A 86 1.90 -1.13 -14.33
C TYR A 86 2.05 -0.76 -15.80
N PRO A 87 1.12 0.05 -16.37
CA PRO A 87 1.28 0.58 -17.71
C PRO A 87 2.61 1.35 -17.84
N PRO A 88 3.29 1.33 -19.01
CA PRO A 88 4.68 1.80 -19.13
C PRO A 88 4.97 3.21 -18.58
N VAL A 89 4.07 4.16 -18.79
CA VAL A 89 4.21 5.54 -18.28
C VAL A 89 4.13 5.57 -16.76
N VAL A 90 3.17 4.84 -16.19
CA VAL A 90 3.00 4.72 -14.74
C VAL A 90 4.20 3.99 -14.15
N ASP A 91 4.61 2.88 -14.76
CA ASP A 91 5.76 2.07 -14.35
C ASP A 91 7.06 2.91 -14.30
N PHE A 92 7.29 3.76 -15.30
CA PHE A 92 8.42 4.68 -15.33
C PHE A 92 8.38 5.71 -14.19
N LEU A 93 7.26 6.40 -14.01
CA LEU A 93 7.10 7.42 -12.97
C LEU A 93 7.23 6.85 -11.55
N HIS A 94 6.87 5.58 -11.38
CA HIS A 94 6.88 4.90 -10.09
C HIS A 94 8.08 3.96 -9.92
N HIS A 95 9.13 4.11 -10.74
CA HIS A 95 10.37 3.37 -10.61
C HIS A 95 10.20 1.84 -10.58
N LYS A 96 9.21 1.33 -11.33
CA LYS A 96 8.86 -0.09 -11.42
C LYS A 96 8.41 -0.75 -10.12
N ILE A 97 8.01 0.03 -9.12
CA ILE A 97 7.60 -0.48 -7.80
C ILE A 97 6.49 -1.53 -7.90
N GLY A 98 5.60 -1.42 -8.89
CA GLY A 98 4.57 -2.43 -9.14
C GLY A 98 5.16 -3.83 -9.35
N THR A 99 6.25 -3.96 -10.09
CA THR A 99 6.92 -5.25 -10.38
C THR A 99 8.08 -5.60 -9.44
N THR A 100 8.31 -4.79 -8.41
CA THR A 100 9.45 -4.97 -7.50
C THR A 100 9.08 -4.74 -6.04
N HIS A 101 7.80 -4.86 -5.71
CA HIS A 101 7.27 -4.57 -4.40
C HIS A 101 7.63 -5.66 -3.40
N VAL A 102 7.60 -6.93 -3.81
CA VAL A 102 8.06 -8.03 -2.97
C VAL A 102 9.52 -7.80 -2.57
N ALA A 103 10.38 -7.44 -3.54
CA ALA A 103 11.77 -7.10 -3.26
C ALA A 103 11.92 -5.89 -2.34
N HIS A 104 11.04 -4.89 -2.45
CA HIS A 104 11.00 -3.76 -1.53
C HIS A 104 10.69 -4.20 -0.09
N HIS A 105 9.78 -5.15 0.13
CA HIS A 105 9.51 -5.67 1.47
C HIS A 105 10.65 -6.53 2.01
N VAL A 106 11.24 -7.39 1.17
CA VAL A 106 12.41 -8.21 1.55
C VAL A 106 13.59 -7.32 1.94
N ALA A 107 13.87 -6.27 1.17
CA ALA A 107 15.01 -5.40 1.44
C ALA A 107 14.81 -4.01 0.82
N HIS A 108 14.05 -3.16 1.52
CA HIS A 108 13.76 -1.78 1.11
C HIS A 108 15.00 -0.89 0.94
N GLN A 109 16.16 -1.31 1.48
CA GLN A 109 17.44 -0.62 1.31
C GLN A 109 18.05 -0.84 -0.09
N ILE A 110 17.59 -1.85 -0.83
CA ILE A 110 18.02 -2.06 -2.22
C ILE A 110 17.47 -0.89 -3.05
N PRO A 111 18.33 -0.15 -3.77
CA PRO A 111 17.85 0.95 -4.59
C PRO A 111 17.02 0.44 -5.76
N HIS A 112 16.02 1.22 -6.19
CA HIS A 112 15.05 0.83 -7.22
C HIS A 112 15.70 0.36 -8.55
N TYR A 113 16.87 0.88 -8.91
CA TYR A 113 17.61 0.47 -10.12
C TYR A 113 18.22 -0.94 -10.02
N ASN A 114 18.34 -1.51 -8.81
CA ASN A 114 18.71 -2.90 -8.56
C ASN A 114 17.51 -3.78 -8.16
N ALA A 115 16.35 -3.19 -7.85
CA ALA A 115 15.19 -3.92 -7.36
C ALA A 115 14.71 -5.00 -8.34
N ARG A 116 14.82 -4.78 -9.65
CA ARG A 116 14.55 -5.82 -10.66
C ARG A 116 15.43 -7.06 -10.51
N LYS A 117 16.73 -6.88 -10.28
CA LYS A 117 17.65 -8.01 -10.11
C LYS A 117 17.29 -8.81 -8.86
N ALA A 118 16.91 -8.11 -7.78
CA ALA A 118 16.44 -8.73 -6.55
C ALA A 118 15.12 -9.49 -6.78
N THR A 119 14.16 -8.92 -7.50
CA THR A 119 12.90 -9.60 -7.86
C THR A 119 13.16 -10.89 -8.63
N GLU A 120 14.01 -10.88 -9.66
CA GLU A 120 14.30 -12.10 -10.42
C GLU A 120 14.98 -13.18 -9.55
N ALA A 121 15.91 -12.78 -8.67
CA ALA A 121 16.51 -13.72 -7.71
C ALA A 121 15.48 -14.29 -6.71
N LEU A 122 14.51 -13.49 -6.27
CA LEU A 122 13.43 -13.96 -5.39
C LEU A 122 12.49 -14.94 -6.09
N LYS A 123 12.12 -14.65 -7.35
CA LYS A 123 11.32 -15.57 -8.18
C LYS A 123 11.99 -16.92 -8.36
N GLU A 124 13.30 -16.91 -8.61
CA GLU A 124 14.09 -18.13 -8.82
C GLU A 124 14.24 -18.92 -7.51
N ALA A 125 14.53 -18.25 -6.40
CA ALA A 125 14.77 -18.90 -5.12
C ALA A 125 13.49 -19.38 -4.43
N PHE A 126 12.36 -18.67 -4.61
CA PHE A 126 11.11 -18.91 -3.88
C PHE A 126 9.88 -18.88 -4.81
N PRO A 127 9.85 -19.73 -5.86
CA PRO A 127 8.77 -19.70 -6.85
C PRO A 127 7.38 -19.97 -6.26
N ASP A 128 7.29 -20.81 -5.23
CA ASP A 128 6.03 -21.17 -4.58
C ASP A 128 5.50 -20.09 -3.62
N LEU A 129 6.36 -19.15 -3.22
CA LEU A 129 5.99 -18.05 -2.30
C LEU A 129 5.81 -16.71 -3.01
N TYR A 130 6.38 -16.56 -4.21
CA TYR A 130 6.34 -15.31 -4.95
C TYR A 130 4.96 -15.09 -5.57
N LEU A 131 4.27 -14.02 -5.14
CA LEU A 131 2.95 -13.66 -5.65
C LEU A 131 3.06 -12.62 -6.77
N TYR A 132 2.39 -12.91 -7.88
CA TYR A 132 2.35 -12.05 -9.05
C TYR A 132 0.98 -12.04 -9.70
N ASP A 133 0.47 -10.84 -9.99
CA ASP A 133 -0.78 -10.69 -10.71
C ASP A 133 -0.65 -9.69 -11.89
N PRO A 134 -0.72 -10.17 -13.14
CA PRO A 134 -0.66 -9.33 -14.34
C PRO A 134 -1.96 -8.58 -14.67
N THR A 135 -3.02 -8.74 -13.85
CA THR A 135 -4.31 -8.07 -14.07
C THR A 135 -4.12 -6.56 -14.16
N PRO A 136 -4.67 -5.88 -15.19
CA PRO A 136 -4.62 -4.42 -15.28
C PRO A 136 -5.14 -3.74 -14.02
N ILE A 137 -4.47 -2.67 -13.58
CA ILE A 137 -4.72 -1.96 -12.30
C ILE A 137 -6.21 -1.69 -12.06
N THR A 138 -6.94 -1.22 -13.08
CA THR A 138 -8.37 -0.91 -12.96
C THR A 138 -9.23 -2.14 -12.69
N LYS A 139 -8.91 -3.28 -13.32
CA LYS A 139 -9.63 -4.54 -13.11
C LYS A 139 -9.29 -5.14 -11.74
N ALA A 140 -8.03 -5.07 -11.33
CA ALA A 140 -7.61 -5.48 -10.00
C ALA A 140 -8.31 -4.64 -8.92
N MET A 141 -8.35 -3.32 -9.09
CA MET A 141 -9.03 -2.39 -8.19
C MET A 141 -10.52 -2.72 -8.03
N LEU A 142 -11.23 -3.00 -9.12
CA LEU A 142 -12.63 -3.42 -9.06
C LEU A 142 -12.78 -4.77 -8.36
N ARG A 143 -11.97 -5.77 -8.74
CA ARG A 143 -12.01 -7.10 -8.11
C ARG A 143 -11.78 -7.02 -6.60
N VAL A 144 -10.74 -6.32 -6.16
CA VAL A 144 -10.41 -6.17 -4.74
C VAL A 144 -11.50 -5.36 -4.03
N GLY A 145 -11.99 -4.28 -4.64
CA GLY A 145 -13.06 -3.46 -4.06
C GLY A 145 -14.39 -4.18 -3.90
N GLU A 146 -14.71 -5.10 -4.82
CA GLU A 146 -15.95 -5.88 -4.80
C GLU A 146 -15.84 -7.14 -3.94
N LYS A 147 -14.70 -7.83 -3.97
CA LYS A 147 -14.55 -9.16 -3.37
C LYS A 147 -13.84 -9.21 -2.03
N CYS A 148 -13.22 -8.12 -1.59
CA CYS A 148 -12.51 -8.05 -0.30
C CYS A 148 -13.28 -7.22 0.73
N VAL A 149 -14.49 -7.65 1.06
CA VAL A 149 -15.44 -6.89 1.91
C VAL A 149 -15.47 -7.39 3.36
N ALA A 150 -15.40 -8.70 3.55
CA ALA A 150 -15.33 -9.33 4.86
C ALA A 150 -14.22 -10.38 4.90
N VAL A 151 -13.95 -10.96 6.07
CA VAL A 151 -12.89 -11.97 6.24
C VAL A 151 -13.41 -13.20 6.95
N LYS A 152 -13.00 -14.39 6.50
CA LYS A 152 -13.29 -15.67 7.15
C LYS A 152 -12.00 -16.42 7.51
N PRO A 153 -12.02 -17.33 8.50
CA PRO A 153 -10.87 -18.17 8.81
C PRO A 153 -10.40 -18.98 7.59
N PHE A 154 -9.09 -19.16 7.47
CA PHE A 154 -8.50 -19.97 6.40
C PHE A 154 -8.92 -21.45 6.53
N PRO A 155 -9.32 -22.16 5.45
CA PRO A 155 -9.98 -23.47 5.54
C PRO A 155 -9.18 -24.59 6.22
N THR A 156 -7.85 -24.52 6.21
CA THR A 156 -6.96 -25.65 6.52
C THR A 156 -6.03 -25.46 7.72
N ASP A 157 -6.15 -24.40 8.52
CA ASP A 157 -5.22 -24.18 9.63
C ASP A 157 -5.85 -23.40 10.79
N THR A 158 -5.63 -23.89 12.01
CA THR A 158 -5.82 -23.42 13.41
C THR A 158 -6.61 -22.14 13.79
N GLY A 159 -7.24 -21.40 12.88
CA GLY A 159 -7.92 -20.12 13.15
C GLY A 159 -6.98 -18.91 13.19
N ASP A 160 -5.71 -19.08 12.83
CA ASP A 160 -4.68 -18.04 12.98
C ASP A 160 -4.44 -17.22 11.70
N LYS A 161 -5.22 -17.46 10.64
CA LYS A 161 -5.16 -16.77 9.34
C LYS A 161 -6.56 -16.54 8.75
N TYR A 162 -6.72 -15.48 7.98
CA TYR A 162 -7.99 -15.08 7.38
C TYR A 162 -7.88 -14.84 5.87
N LEU A 163 -8.96 -15.12 5.14
CA LEU A 163 -9.12 -14.77 3.73
C LEU A 163 -10.29 -13.81 3.54
N PHE A 164 -10.17 -12.99 2.50
CA PHE A 164 -11.24 -12.11 2.07
C PHE A 164 -12.41 -12.88 1.43
N VAL A 165 -13.62 -12.36 1.65
CA VAL A 165 -14.86 -12.82 1.02
C VAL A 165 -15.72 -11.63 0.58
N GLU A 166 -16.57 -11.89 -0.41
CA GLU A 166 -17.38 -10.88 -1.11
C GLU A 166 -18.53 -10.37 -0.24
N SER A 167 -19.09 -11.20 0.64
CA SER A 167 -20.17 -10.81 1.53
C SER A 167 -19.99 -11.32 2.96
N LYS A 168 -20.55 -10.57 3.91
CA LYS A 168 -20.75 -11.06 5.30
C LYS A 168 -21.68 -12.28 5.36
N ASN A 169 -22.47 -12.51 4.31
CA ASN A 169 -23.31 -13.70 4.19
C ASN A 169 -22.49 -14.95 3.84
N ASP A 170 -21.23 -14.79 3.43
CA ASP A 170 -20.31 -15.89 3.08
C ASP A 170 -19.38 -16.30 4.24
N LEU A 171 -19.65 -15.78 5.44
CA LEU A 171 -18.94 -16.09 6.69
C LEU A 171 -19.38 -17.42 7.31
#